data_AF-A0A3L7TW26-F1
#
_entry.id   AF-A0A3L7TW26-F1
#
_cell.length_a   1.000
_cell.length_b   1.000
_cell.length_c   1.000
_cell.angle_alpha   90.00
_cell.angle_beta   90.00
_cell.angle_gamma   90.00
#
_symmetry.space_group_name_H-M   'P 1'
#
loop_
_entity.id
_entity.type
_entity.pdbx_description
1 polymer ?
#
loop_
_entity_poly.entity_id
_entity_poly.type
_entity_poly.pdbx_seq_one_letter_code
_entity_poly.pdbx_strand_id
1 'polypeptide(L)' 'MEPKTVEKLEEKIEEAIAEIIVKMGLKKLPLLPARHTMHLMAKAAVTVYEAAVENQRPER' A
#
# COMPACT_ATOMS: atom_id res chain seq x y z
N MET A 1 8.15 -11.18 5.89
CA MET A 1 6.84 -11.84 6.16
C MET A 1 6.69 -13.05 5.21
N GLU A 2 5.67 -13.91 5.34
CA GLU A 2 5.44 -14.96 4.31
C GLU A 2 4.99 -14.33 2.97
N PRO A 3 5.49 -14.79 1.81
CA PRO A 3 5.17 -14.17 0.51
C PRO A 3 3.67 -14.07 0.20
N LYS A 4 2.89 -15.09 0.56
CA LYS A 4 1.42 -15.08 0.37
C LYS A 4 0.71 -14.05 1.25
N THR A 5 1.26 -13.73 2.41
CA THR A 5 0.72 -12.70 3.30
C THR A 5 1.06 -11.32 2.77
N VAL A 6 2.26 -11.13 2.23
CA VAL A 6 2.68 -9.91 1.54
C VAL A 6 1.75 -9.61 0.38
N GLU A 7 1.53 -10.59 -0.52
CA GLU A 7 0.64 -10.45 -1.68
C GLU A 7 -0.78 -10.04 -1.28
N LYS A 8 -1.38 -10.72 -0.30
CA LYS A 8 -2.71 -10.35 0.23
C LYS A 8 -2.76 -8.97 0.86
N LEU A 9 -1.67 -8.53 1.48
CA LEU A 9 -1.59 -7.21 2.09
C LEU A 9 -1.44 -6.13 1.02
N GLU A 10 -0.65 -6.37 -0.02
CA GLU A 10 -0.53 -5.51 -1.20
C GLU A 10 -1.90 -5.31 -1.87
N GLU A 11 -2.65 -6.38 -2.13
CA GLU A 11 -3.99 -6.31 -2.74
C GLU A 11 -4.95 -5.44 -1.90
N LYS A 12 -5.03 -5.69 -0.59
CA LYS A 12 -5.92 -4.93 0.30
C LYS A 12 -5.55 -3.46 0.39
N ILE A 13 -4.26 -3.15 0.40
CA ILE A 13 -3.79 -1.76 0.43
C ILE A 13 -4.04 -1.10 -0.92
N GLU A 14 -3.85 -1.79 -2.04
CA GLU A 14 -4.19 -1.29 -3.38
C GLU A 14 -5.68 -0.93 -3.48
N GLU A 15 -6.56 -1.81 -3.00
CA GLU A 15 -8.01 -1.56 -2.94
C GLU A 15 -8.34 -0.32 -2.09
N ALA A 16 -7.73 -0.20 -0.90
CA ALA A 16 -7.94 0.94 -0.01
C ALA A 16 -7.43 2.26 -0.64
N ILE A 17 -6.28 2.23 -1.32
CA ILE A 17 -5.75 3.38 -2.06
C ILE A 17 -6.75 3.77 -3.17
N ALA A 18 -7.22 2.80 -3.96
CA ALA A 18 -8.17 3.05 -5.04
C ALA A 18 -9.46 3.69 -4.52
N GLU A 19 -10.02 3.18 -3.41
CA GLU A 19 -11.22 3.72 -2.79
C GLU A 19 -11.03 5.19 -2.37
N ILE A 20 -9.91 5.52 -1.73
CA ILE A 20 -9.60 6.89 -1.30
C ILE A 20 -9.43 7.83 -2.50
N ILE A 21 -8.68 7.40 -3.53
CA ILE A 21 -8.44 8.18 -4.75
C ILE A 21 -9.76 8.48 -5.46
N VAL A 22 -10.67 7.49 -5.57
CA VAL A 22 -12.01 7.66 -6.16
C VAL A 22 -12.84 8.64 -5.33
N LYS A 23 -12.84 8.52 -4.00
CA LYS A 23 -13.56 9.44 -3.10
C LYS A 23 -13.03 10.87 -3.17
N MET A 24 -11.72 11.07 -3.34
CA MET A 24 -11.13 12.39 -3.49
C MET A 24 -11.49 13.01 -4.85
N GLY A 25 -11.42 12.21 -5.92
CA GLY A 25 -11.68 12.62 -7.29
C GLY A 25 -10.78 13.76 -7.79
N LEU A 26 -11.00 14.18 -9.05
CA LEU A 26 -10.25 15.29 -9.68
C LEU A 26 -10.50 16.66 -9.03
N LYS A 27 -11.46 16.76 -8.10
CA LYS A 27 -11.71 18.00 -7.34
C LYS A 27 -10.63 18.26 -6.29
N LYS A 28 -9.96 17.20 -5.81
CA LYS A 28 -8.94 17.28 -4.76
C LYS A 28 -7.57 16.77 -5.20
N LEU A 29 -7.49 16.10 -6.35
CA LEU A 29 -6.25 15.58 -6.91
C LEU A 29 -6.01 16.21 -8.28
N PRO A 30 -4.76 16.61 -8.58
CA PRO A 30 -4.42 17.18 -9.89
C PRO A 30 -4.55 16.14 -11.02
N LEU A 31 -4.38 14.85 -10.69
CA LEU A 31 -4.54 13.73 -11.62
C LEU A 31 -4.91 12.44 -10.87
N LEU A 32 -5.60 11.53 -11.57
CA LEU A 32 -5.86 10.20 -11.05
C LEU A 32 -4.68 9.28 -11.38
N PRO A 33 -4.05 8.63 -10.38
CA PRO A 33 -3.00 7.66 -10.65
C PRO A 33 -3.55 6.47 -11.46
N ALA A 34 -2.73 5.96 -12.39
CA ALA A 34 -3.05 4.73 -13.09
C ALA A 34 -3.03 3.54 -12.12
N ARG A 35 -3.70 2.44 -12.48
CA ARG A 35 -3.71 1.20 -11.68
C ARG A 35 -2.30 0.74 -11.31
N HIS A 36 -1.38 0.76 -12.27
CA HIS A 36 0.01 0.39 -12.02
C HIS A 36 0.70 1.27 -10.96
N THR A 37 0.40 2.58 -10.94
CA THR A 37 0.92 3.49 -9.92
C THR A 37 0.35 3.16 -8.54
N MET A 38 -0.95 2.88 -8.44
CA MET A 38 -1.57 2.48 -7.17
C MET A 38 -1.01 1.16 -6.64
N HIS A 39 -0.74 0.19 -7.53
CA HIS A 39 -0.07 -1.06 -7.18
C HIS A 39 1.33 -0.83 -6.59
N LEU A 40 2.13 0.07 -7.19
CA LEU A 40 3.45 0.43 -6.64
C LEU A 40 3.35 1.15 -5.29
N MET A 41 2.34 1.99 -5.10
CA MET A 41 2.09 2.63 -3.80
C MET A 41 1.76 1.60 -2.72
N ALA A 42 0.94 0.59 -3.05
CA ALA A 42 0.62 -0.49 -2.13
C ALA A 42 1.87 -1.28 -1.73
N LYS A 43 2.73 -1.63 -2.70
CA LYS A 43 4.04 -2.25 -2.44
C LYS A 43 4.91 -1.45 -1.50
N ALA A 44 5.04 -0.14 -1.77
CA ALA A 44 5.82 0.73 -0.90
C ALA A 44 5.27 0.78 0.53
N ALA A 45 3.95 0.85 0.69
CA ALA A 45 3.31 0.81 2.01
C ALA A 45 3.53 -0.52 2.74
N VAL A 46 3.48 -1.65 2.03
CA VAL A 46 3.81 -2.97 2.60
C VAL A 46 5.26 -3.04 3.05
N THR A 47 6.21 -2.55 2.25
CA THR A 47 7.63 -2.50 2.63
C THR A 47 7.85 -1.69 3.91
N VAL A 48 7.16 -0.54 4.05
CA VAL A 48 7.22 0.26 5.28
C VAL A 48 6.65 -0.50 6.48
N TYR A 49 5.55 -1.23 6.29
CA TYR A 49 4.98 -2.07 7.36
C TYR A 49 5.91 -3.21 7.76
N GLU A 50 6.52 -3.90 6.80
CA GLU A 50 7.49 -4.96 7.08
C GLU A 50 8.68 -4.43 7.87
N ALA A 51 9.25 -3.29 7.44
CA ALA A 51 10.34 -2.63 8.17
C ALA A 51 9.93 -2.23 9.59
N ALA A 52 8.70 -1.73 9.78
CA ALA A 52 8.19 -1.41 11.12
C ALA A 52 8.05 -2.66 12.00
N VAL A 53 7.59 -3.79 11.46
CA VAL A 53 7.48 -5.07 12.17
C VAL A 53 8.88 -5.61 12.52
N GLU A 54 9.85 -5.48 11.63
CA GLU A 54 11.23 -5.90 11.88
C GLU A 54 11.88 -5.06 12.98
N ASN A 55 11.73 -3.74 12.94
CA ASN A 55 12.26 -2.82 13.95
C ASN A 55 11.63 -3.02 15.34
N GLN A 56 10.42 -3.57 15.41
CA GLN A 56 9.75 -3.87 16.68
C GLN A 56 10.18 -5.22 17.29
N ARG A 57 10.86 -6.09 16.53
CA ARG A 57 11.38 -7.34 17.09
C ARG A 57 12.59 -7.00 17.97
N PRO A 58 12.59 -7.36 19.26
CA PRO A 58 13.78 -7.20 20.09
C PRO A 58 14.93 -7.98 19.44
N GLU A 59 16.11 -7.37 19.39
CA GLU A 59 17.36 -8.08 19.09
C GLU A 59 17.45 -9.25 20.08
N ARG A 60 17.33 -10.48 19.57
CA ARG A 60 17.51 -11.70 20.35
C ARG A 60 18.98 -12.06 20.40
#